data_AF-A0A3D9C936-F1
#
_entry.id   AF-A0A3D9C936-F1
#
_cell.length_a   1.000
_cell.length_b   1.000
_cell.length_c   1.000
_cell.angle_alpha   90.00
_cell.angle_beta   90.00
_cell.angle_gamma   90.00
#
_symmetry.space_group_name_H-M   'P 1'
#
loop_
_entity.id
_entity.type
_entity.pdbx_description
1 polymer ?
#
loop_
_entity_poly.entity_id
_entity_poly.type
_entity_poly.pdbx_seq_one_letter_code
_entity_poly.pdbx_strand_id
1 'polypeptide(L)'
;MDILAKYKFADWLYNRFVEHYRKSEIAEAFMYLDVLTQYKNFTLEIRKLSDQRRHIKELHSKITKALKAGTAQKLLLAGDEGIAEFNREMKEFEDHLRKIGLSEEYITERVIDKKMNYGTN
;
A
#
# COMPACT_ATOMS: atom_id res chain seq x y z
N MET A 1 -23.20 -4.54 2.36
CA MET A 1 -22.01 -4.46 1.51
C MET A 1 -20.86 -4.91 2.38
N ASP A 2 -20.17 -5.99 2.02
CA ASP A 2 -19.00 -6.45 2.76
C ASP A 2 -18.02 -5.27 2.93
N ILE A 3 -17.51 -5.04 4.15
CA ILE A 3 -16.65 -3.90 4.47
C ILE A 3 -15.40 -3.94 3.58
N LEU A 4 -14.93 -5.14 3.21
CA LEU A 4 -13.83 -5.36 2.28
C LEU A 4 -14.13 -4.85 0.86
N ALA A 5 -15.34 -5.06 0.35
CA ALA A 5 -15.71 -4.59 -0.98
C ALA A 5 -15.84 -3.06 -1.06
N LYS A 6 -16.11 -2.41 0.08
CA LYS A 6 -16.39 -0.97 0.15
C LYS A 6 -15.20 -0.10 -0.30
N TYR A 7 -13.96 -0.52 -0.02
CA TYR A 7 -12.75 0.26 -0.32
C TYR A 7 -11.97 -0.26 -1.53
N LYS A 8 -12.34 -1.45 -2.01
CA LYS A 8 -11.60 -2.20 -3.02
C LYS A 8 -11.24 -1.37 -4.27
N PHE A 9 -12.14 -0.52 -4.76
CA PHE A 9 -11.84 0.30 -5.93
C PHE A 9 -10.82 1.41 -5.64
N ALA A 10 -10.92 2.07 -4.48
CA ALA A 10 -9.95 3.09 -4.09
C ALA A 10 -8.58 2.48 -3.82
N ASP A 11 -8.54 1.34 -3.13
CA ASP A 11 -7.32 0.58 -2.88
C ASP A 11 -6.69 0.13 -4.20
N TRP A 12 -7.50 -0.38 -5.13
CA TRP A 12 -7.01 -0.80 -6.45
C TRP A 12 -6.37 0.36 -7.21
N LEU A 13 -7.03 1.53 -7.31
CA LEU A 13 -6.45 2.72 -7.98
C LEU A 13 -5.12 3.15 -7.34
N TYR A 14 -5.08 3.19 -6.00
CA TYR A 14 -3.87 3.53 -5.26
C TYR A 14 -2.75 2.50 -5.51
N ASN A 15 -3.06 1.20 -5.48
CA ASN A 15 -2.09 0.14 -5.70
C ASN A 15 -1.54 0.15 -7.12
N ARG A 16 -2.40 0.40 -8.13
CA ARG A 16 -1.94 0.54 -9.51
C ARG A 16 -0.97 1.73 -9.63
N PHE A 17 -1.26 2.88 -9.01
CA PHE A 17 -0.29 3.98 -8.94
C PHE A 17 1.05 3.51 -8.36
N VAL A 18 1.04 2.85 -7.19
CA VAL A 18 2.26 2.40 -6.50
C VAL A 18 3.08 1.44 -7.37
N GLU A 19 2.43 0.44 -7.96
CA GLU A 19 3.10 -0.56 -8.80
C GLU A 19 3.73 0.05 -10.05
N HIS A 20 2.98 0.86 -10.80
CA HIS A 20 3.49 1.51 -12.01
C HIS A 20 4.60 2.51 -11.67
N TYR A 21 4.46 3.26 -10.58
CA TYR A 21 5.50 4.20 -10.14
C TYR A 21 6.80 3.48 -9.76
N ARG A 22 6.72 2.36 -9.02
CA ARG A 22 7.89 1.52 -8.68
C ARG A 22 8.59 0.96 -9.93
N LYS A 23 7.84 0.69 -11.00
CA LYS A 23 8.36 0.22 -12.30
C LYS A 23 8.85 1.33 -13.23
N SER A 24 8.81 2.59 -12.78
CA SER A 24 9.10 3.78 -13.61
C SER A 24 8.16 3.97 -14.80
N GLU A 25 6.98 3.37 -14.76
CA GLU A 25 5.87 3.55 -15.72
C GLU A 25 5.08 4.81 -15.31
N ILE A 26 5.73 5.97 -15.41
CA ILE A 26 5.27 7.22 -14.79
C ILE A 26 3.95 7.71 -15.41
N ALA A 27 3.77 7.58 -16.72
CA ALA A 27 2.53 8.04 -17.36
C ALA A 27 1.31 7.27 -16.83
N GLU A 28 1.41 5.94 -16.80
CA GLU A 28 0.39 5.04 -16.30
C GLU A 28 0.11 5.28 -14.82
N ALA A 29 1.15 5.44 -14.00
CA ALA A 29 1.00 5.76 -12.59
C ALA A 29 0.13 7.02 -12.40
N PHE A 30 0.47 8.11 -13.08
CA PHE A 30 -0.27 9.36 -12.96
C PHE A 30 -1.69 9.31 -13.53
N MET A 31 -1.99 8.43 -14.51
CA MET A 31 -3.37 8.16 -14.93
C MET A 31 -4.20 7.59 -13.78
N TYR A 32 -3.67 6.63 -13.01
CA TYR A 32 -4.39 6.09 -11.85
C TYR A 32 -4.58 7.13 -10.74
N LEU A 33 -3.59 8.00 -10.51
CA LEU A 33 -3.72 9.10 -9.56
C LEU A 33 -4.79 10.12 -10.01
N ASP A 34 -4.90 10.40 -11.30
CA ASP A 34 -5.95 11.28 -11.81
C ASP A 34 -7.33 10.66 -11.56
N VAL A 35 -7.55 9.39 -11.91
CA VAL A 35 -8.82 8.70 -11.64
C VAL A 35 -9.14 8.67 -10.14
N LEU A 36 -8.15 8.42 -9.27
CA LEU A 36 -8.34 8.49 -7.81
C LEU A 36 -8.75 9.90 -7.35
N THR A 37 -8.19 10.93 -7.98
CA THR A 37 -8.52 12.34 -7.71
C THR A 37 -9.93 12.69 -8.15
N GLN A 38 -10.35 12.24 -9.34
CA GLN A 38 -11.72 12.40 -9.81
C GLN A 38 -12.70 11.65 -8.91
N TYR A 39 -12.38 10.42 -8.51
CA TYR A 39 -13.22 9.64 -7.61
C TYR A 39 -13.36 10.32 -6.24
N LYS A 40 -12.27 10.85 -5.66
CA LYS A 40 -12.30 11.66 -4.45
C LYS A 40 -13.28 12.83 -4.58
N ASN A 41 -13.22 13.57 -5.69
CA ASN A 41 -14.09 14.71 -5.94
C ASN A 41 -15.55 14.30 -6.08
N PHE A 42 -15.83 13.25 -6.86
CA PHE A 42 -17.17 12.67 -7.00
C PHE A 42 -17.78 12.29 -5.65
N THR A 43 -16.99 11.67 -4.75
CA THR A 43 -17.51 11.31 -3.43
C THR A 43 -17.85 12.51 -2.54
N LEU A 44 -17.40 13.74 -2.85
CA LEU A 44 -17.74 14.96 -2.10
C LEU A 44 -19.24 15.29 -2.21
N GLU A 45 -19.82 15.02 -3.37
CA GLU A 45 -21.21 15.36 -3.69
C GLU A 45 -22.21 14.37 -3.05
N ILE A 46 -21.76 13.17 -2.68
CA ILE A 46 -22.62 12.11 -2.18
C ILE A 46 -22.42 11.91 -0.67
N ARG A 47 -23.37 12.38 0.15
CA ARG A 47 -23.32 12.28 1.62
C ARG A 47 -23.15 10.84 2.14
N LYS A 48 -23.76 9.86 1.46
CA LYS A 48 -23.68 8.42 1.83
C LYS A 48 -22.28 7.83 1.69
N LEU A 49 -21.37 8.50 0.97
CA LEU A 49 -20.01 8.03 0.75
C LEU A 49 -19.00 8.69 1.69
N SER A 50 -19.42 9.29 2.81
CA SER A 50 -18.54 10.01 3.74
C SER A 50 -17.34 9.17 4.22
N ASP A 51 -17.55 7.89 4.49
CA ASP A 51 -16.51 6.99 4.96
C ASP A 51 -15.52 6.59 3.84
N GLN A 52 -16.04 6.26 2.64
CA GLN A 52 -15.19 6.05 1.46
C GLN A 52 -14.38 7.30 1.12
N ARG A 53 -15.01 8.47 1.18
CA ARG A 53 -14.38 9.77 0.97
C ARG A 53 -13.21 9.99 1.93
N ARG A 54 -13.37 9.61 3.20
CA ARG A 54 -12.27 9.67 4.18
C ARG A 54 -11.11 8.78 3.76
N HIS A 55 -11.39 7.51 3.44
CA HIS A 55 -10.38 6.55 2.99
C HIS A 55 -9.64 7.01 1.73
N ILE A 56 -10.37 7.45 0.71
CA ILE A 56 -9.80 7.98 -0.54
C ILE A 56 -8.92 9.20 -0.28
N LYS A 57 -9.34 10.11 0.60
CA LYS A 57 -8.53 11.27 1.00
C LYS A 57 -7.22 10.84 1.68
N GLU A 58 -7.26 9.82 2.52
CA GLU A 58 -6.08 9.27 3.18
C GLU A 58 -5.09 8.69 2.15
N LEU A 59 -5.57 7.86 1.21
CA LEU A 59 -4.75 7.31 0.12
C LEU A 59 -4.12 8.40 -0.77
N HIS A 60 -4.92 9.36 -1.21
CA HIS A 60 -4.43 10.49 -2.01
C HIS A 60 -3.42 11.35 -1.23
N SER A 61 -3.63 11.55 0.08
CA SER A 61 -2.70 12.27 0.95
C SER A 61 -1.36 11.52 1.07
N LYS A 62 -1.37 10.19 1.20
CA LYS A 62 -0.16 9.36 1.21
C LYS A 62 0.65 9.56 -0.08
N ILE A 63 0.02 9.45 -1.25
CA ILE A 63 0.70 9.66 -2.54
C ILE A 63 1.31 11.05 -2.61
N THR A 64 0.52 12.10 -2.36
CA THR A 64 1.00 13.48 -2.50
C THR A 64 2.13 13.82 -1.53
N LYS A 65 2.10 13.31 -0.29
CA LYS A 65 3.20 13.48 0.67
C LYS A 65 4.46 12.76 0.19
N ALA A 66 4.34 11.52 -0.28
CA ALA A 66 5.49 10.75 -0.75
C ALA A 66 6.10 11.33 -2.02
N LEU A 67 5.29 11.83 -2.97
CA LEU A 67 5.78 12.57 -4.14
C LEU A 67 6.57 13.82 -3.72
N LYS A 68 6.01 14.63 -2.81
CA LYS A 68 6.69 15.83 -2.29
C LYS A 68 8.02 15.51 -1.58
N ALA A 69 8.08 14.37 -0.89
CA ALA A 69 9.27 13.92 -0.19
C ALA A 69 10.27 13.15 -1.08
N GLY A 70 9.92 12.85 -2.34
CA GLY A 70 10.75 11.99 -3.21
C GLY A 70 10.81 10.52 -2.75
N THR A 71 9.80 10.06 -2.01
CA THR A 71 9.72 8.71 -1.43
C THR A 71 8.56 7.88 -1.98
N ALA A 72 7.94 8.29 -3.09
CA ALA A 72 6.80 7.59 -3.68
C ALA A 72 7.09 6.12 -4.07
N GLN A 73 8.33 5.80 -4.43
CA GLN A 73 8.81 4.44 -4.66
C GLN A 73 8.73 3.53 -3.42
N LYS A 74 8.73 4.11 -2.22
CA LYS A 74 8.62 3.39 -0.93
C LYS A 74 7.19 3.19 -0.45
N LEU A 75 6.19 3.71 -1.17
CA LEU A 75 4.79 3.52 -0.78
C LEU A 75 4.44 2.04 -0.75
N LEU A 76 3.75 1.59 0.30
CA LEU A 76 3.23 0.24 0.43
C LEU A 76 1.86 0.13 -0.23
N LEU A 77 1.51 -1.07 -0.70
CA LEU A 77 0.16 -1.38 -1.17
C LEU A 77 -0.86 -1.35 -0.02
N ALA A 78 -2.13 -1.14 -0.37
CA ALA A 78 -3.27 -1.06 0.53
C ALA A 78 -4.21 -2.27 0.37
N GLY A 79 -5.10 -2.44 1.35
CA GLY A 79 -6.11 -3.50 1.36
C GLY A 79 -5.50 -4.91 1.28
N ASP A 80 -6.22 -5.82 0.64
CA ASP A 80 -5.83 -7.23 0.51
C ASP A 80 -4.49 -7.42 -0.21
N GLU A 81 -4.19 -6.60 -1.23
CA GLU A 81 -2.92 -6.66 -1.96
C GLU A 81 -1.74 -6.27 -1.06
N GLY A 82 -1.91 -5.28 -0.19
CA GLY A 82 -0.89 -4.90 0.82
C GLY A 82 -0.66 -5.98 1.86
N ILE A 83 -1.73 -6.63 2.34
CA ILE A 83 -1.63 -7.76 3.27
C ILE A 83 -0.90 -8.93 2.60
N ALA A 84 -1.22 -9.21 1.32
CA ALA A 84 -0.58 -10.27 0.56
C ALA A 84 0.91 -9.97 0.31
N GLU A 85 1.26 -8.74 -0.07
CA GLU A 85 2.65 -8.29 -0.25
C GLU A 85 3.44 -8.45 1.05
N PHE A 86 2.91 -7.95 2.17
CA PHE A 86 3.52 -8.07 3.48
C PHE A 86 3.77 -9.53 3.87
N ASN A 87 2.76 -10.39 3.74
CA ASN A 87 2.88 -11.80 4.10
C ASN A 87 3.92 -12.53 3.24
N ARG A 88 3.97 -12.22 1.94
CA ARG A 88 4.98 -12.76 1.04
C ARG A 88 6.39 -12.32 1.45
N GLU A 89 6.59 -11.03 1.69
CA GLU A 89 7.92 -10.51 2.08
C GLU A 89 8.40 -11.03 3.43
N MET A 90 7.49 -11.19 4.41
CA MET A 90 7.84 -11.78 5.70
C MET A 90 8.24 -13.24 5.54
N LYS A 91 7.51 -14.00 4.72
CA LYS A 91 7.81 -15.40 4.45
C LYS A 91 9.14 -15.56 3.73
N GLU A 92 9.40 -14.77 2.68
CA GLU A 92 10.66 -14.80 1.94
C GLU A 92 11.85 -14.46 2.84
N PHE A 93 11.68 -13.49 3.75
CA PHE A 93 12.70 -13.14 4.73
C PHE A 93 12.96 -14.28 5.72
N GLU A 94 11.91 -14.87 6.28
CA GLU A 94 12.00 -16.01 7.20
C GLU A 94 12.68 -17.22 6.54
N ASP A 95 12.27 -17.56 5.30
CA ASP A 95 12.84 -18.64 4.50
C ASP A 95 14.33 -18.38 4.19
N HIS A 96 14.70 -17.13 3.92
CA HIS A 96 16.10 -16.75 3.71
C HIS A 96 16.94 -16.97 4.97
N LEU A 97 16.46 -16.55 6.14
CA LEU A 97 17.19 -16.73 7.40
C LEU A 97 17.36 -18.21 7.76
N ARG A 98 16.34 -19.04 7.51
CA ARG A 98 16.45 -20.51 7.64
C ARG A 98 17.48 -21.09 6.68
N LYS A 99 17.46 -20.64 5.42
CA LYS A 99 18.39 -21.13 4.38
C LYS A 99 19.85 -20.86 4.72
N ILE A 100 20.16 -19.75 5.38
CA ILE A 100 21.53 -19.43 5.82
C ILE A 100 21.91 -20.07 7.17
N GLY A 101 21.05 -20.91 7.73
CA GLY A 101 21.36 -21.76 8.89
C GLY A 101 21.33 -21.05 10.24
N LEU A 102 20.55 -19.97 10.38
CA LEU A 102 20.38 -19.27 11.65
C LEU A 102 19.47 -20.04 12.61
N SER A 103 19.62 -19.81 13.92
CA SER A 103 18.77 -20.46 14.93
C SER A 103 17.33 -19.94 14.88
N GLU A 104 16.35 -20.79 15.21
CA GLU A 104 14.93 -20.40 15.21
C GLU A 104 14.63 -19.26 16.21
N GLU A 105 15.37 -19.19 17.32
CA GLU A 105 15.29 -18.08 18.29
C GLU A 105 15.67 -16.74 17.63
N TYR A 106 16.79 -16.71 16.91
CA TYR A 106 17.25 -15.52 16.19
C TYR A 106 16.33 -15.16 15.02
N ILE A 107 15.83 -16.17 14.29
CA ILE A 107 14.87 -15.96 13.21
C ILE A 107 13.60 -15.30 13.74
N THR A 108 13.07 -15.80 14.86
CA THR A 108 11.86 -15.28 15.49
C THR A 108 12.03 -13.82 15.88
N GLU A 109 13.14 -13.48 16.56
CA GLU A 109 13.46 -12.11 16.94
C GLU A 109 13.53 -11.17 15.72
N ARG A 110 14.23 -11.60 14.66
CA ARG A 110 14.38 -10.80 13.43
C ARG A 110 13.08 -10.63 12.66
N VAL A 111 12.24 -11.65 12.61
CA VAL A 111 10.92 -11.55 11.96
C VAL A 111 10.02 -10.59 12.74
N ILE A 112 10.02 -10.65 14.08
CA ILE A 112 9.25 -9.70 14.92
C ILE A 112 9.74 -8.27 14.67
N ASP A 113 11.05 -8.05 14.71
CA ASP A 113 11.65 -6.73 14.48
C ASP A 113 11.32 -6.19 13.07
N LYS A 114 11.43 -7.03 12.03
CA LYS A 114 11.08 -6.63 10.67
C LYS A 114 9.59 -6.29 10.52
N LYS A 115 8.70 -7.04 11.18
CA LYS A 115 7.25 -6.77 11.18
C LYS A 115 6.93 -5.42 11.83
N MET A 116 7.58 -5.11 12.97
CA MET A 116 7.38 -3.84 13.69
C MET A 116 7.86 -2.63 12.88
N ASN A 117 8.88 -2.82 12.03
CA ASN A 117 9.49 -1.77 11.22
C ASN A 117 9.04 -1.76 9.75
N TYR A 118 8.03 -2.56 9.39
CA TYR A 118 7.58 -2.69 8.00
C TYR A 118 7.00 -1.37 7.47
N GLY A 119 7.60 -0.83 6.40
CA GLY A 119 7.20 0.44 5.81
C GLY A 119 7.77 1.70 6.48
N THR A 120 8.61 1.55 7.50
CA THR A 120 9.27 2.67 8.20
C THR A 120 10.70 2.93 7.70
N ASN A 121 11.34 1.93 7.07
CA ASN A 121 12.72 1.98 6.56
C ASN A 121 12.79 2.08 5.02
#